data_AF-A0A842KLX4-F1
#
_entry.id   AF-A0A842KLX4-F1
#
_cell.length_a   1.000
_cell.length_b   1.000
_cell.length_c   1.000
_cell.angle_alpha   90.00
_cell.angle_beta   90.00
_cell.angle_gamma   90.00
#
_symmetry.space_group_name_H-M   'P 1'
#
loop_
_entity.id
_entity.type
_entity.pdbx_description
1 polymer ?
#
loop_
_entity_poly.entity_id
_entity_poly.type
_entity_poly.pdbx_seq_one_letter_code
_entity_poly.pdbx_strand_id
1 'polypeptide(L)' 'MIEKPVYPFTAIVGQDAMKEALILNVIYPSIGGVLIRGEKGTAKSTAVRALAALLPPRVVVRGCTFGCSLEDTEHLCQDC' A
#
# COMPACT_ATOMS: atom_id res chain seq x y z
N MET A 1 -22.20 -1.16 -7.68
CA MET A 1 -21.33 -1.76 -6.66
C MET A 1 -21.03 -0.66 -5.65
N ILE A 2 -21.55 -0.74 -4.43
CA ILE A 2 -21.29 0.29 -3.42
C ILE A 2 -19.87 0.02 -2.90
N GLU A 3 -18.91 0.81 -3.36
CA GLU A 3 -17.55 0.78 -2.82
C GLU A 3 -17.63 1.14 -1.33
N LYS A 4 -17.12 0.28 -0.45
CA LYS A 4 -17.04 0.62 0.96
C LYS A 4 -16.11 1.84 1.09
N PRO A 5 -16.58 2.96 1.67
CA PRO A 5 -15.73 4.13 1.81
C PRO A 5 -14.51 3.79 2.68
N VAL A 6 -13.33 4.09 2.16
CA VAL A 6 -12.06 3.94 2.87
C VAL A 6 -11.89 5.15 3.80
N TYR A 7 -11.48 4.91 5.04
CA TYR A 7 -11.21 5.99 5.98
C TYR A 7 -10.03 6.85 5.49
N PRO A 8 -10.13 8.20 5.46
CA PRO A 8 -9.06 9.05 4.91
C PRO A 8 -7.75 8.92 5.70
N PHE A 9 -6.62 8.79 5.00
CA PHE A 9 -5.30 8.64 5.64
C PHE A 9 -4.93 9.84 6.51
N THR A 10 -5.27 11.05 6.04
CA THR A 10 -5.03 12.31 6.77
C THR A 10 -5.91 12.47 8.01
N ALA A 11 -7.02 11.74 8.11
CA ALA A 11 -7.90 11.78 9.28
C ALA A 11 -7.41 10.86 10.42
N ILE A 12 -6.34 10.07 10.21
CA ILE A 12 -5.76 9.21 11.24
C ILE A 12 -4.99 10.08 12.24
N VAL A 13 -5.51 10.14 13.45
CA VAL A 13 -4.92 10.92 14.55
C VAL A 13 -3.69 10.20 15.13
N GLY A 14 -2.61 10.95 15.33
CA GLY A 14 -1.33 10.44 15.84
C GLY A 14 -0.68 9.43 14.90
N GLN A 15 0.07 8.47 15.46
CA GLN A 15 0.80 7.43 14.73
C GLN A 15 1.80 7.99 13.70
N ASP A 16 2.45 9.12 14.03
CA ASP A 16 3.25 9.88 13.07
C ASP A 16 4.43 9.07 12.52
N ALA A 17 5.14 8.33 13.37
CA ALA A 17 6.22 7.45 12.93
C ALA A 17 5.74 6.33 11.97
N MET A 18 4.53 5.81 12.19
CA MET A 18 3.95 4.79 11.29
C MET A 18 3.54 5.41 9.95
N LYS A 19 2.89 6.58 9.98
CA LYS A 19 2.49 7.31 8.76
C LYS A 19 3.71 7.69 7.94
N GLU A 20 4.75 8.21 8.59
CA GLU A 20 6.01 8.59 7.95
C GLU A 20 6.69 7.37 7.32
N ALA A 21 6.83 6.26 8.05
CA ALA A 21 7.43 5.04 7.50
C ALA A 21 6.68 4.53 6.25
N LEU A 22 5.34 4.58 6.28
CA LEU A 22 4.52 4.19 5.13
C LEU A 22 4.70 5.14 3.94
N ILE A 23 4.71 6.46 4.17
CA ILE A 23 4.94 7.46 3.12
C ILE A 23 6.33 7.28 2.50
N LEU A 24 7.36 7.13 3.33
CA LEU A 24 8.73 6.91 2.87
C LEU A 24 8.85 5.65 2.02
N ASN A 25 8.17 4.56 2.41
CA ASN A 25 8.18 3.32 1.64
C ASN A 25 7.48 3.47 0.27
N VAL A 26 6.44 4.31 0.17
CA VAL A 26 5.81 4.63 -1.12
C VAL A 26 6.74 5.47 -1.99
N ILE A 27 7.43 6.46 -1.41
CA ILE A 27 8.35 7.34 -2.14
C ILE A 27 9.58 6.56 -2.63
N TYR A 28 10.14 5.70 -1.78
CA TYR A 28 11.34 4.93 -2.07
C TYR A 28 11.17 3.45 -1.67
N PRO A 29 10.59 2.62 -2.56
CA PRO A 29 10.31 1.21 -2.28
C PRO A 29 11.54 0.37 -1.95
N SER A 30 12.74 0.78 -2.38
CA SER A 30 14.00 0.09 -2.07
C SER A 30 14.37 0.07 -0.59
N ILE A 31 13.68 0.84 0.25
CA ILE A 31 13.72 0.70 1.73
C ILE A 31 13.29 -0.72 2.15
N GLY A 32 12.53 -1.41 1.31
CA GLY A 32 12.00 -2.75 1.57
C GLY A 32 10.57 -2.68 2.05
N GLY A 33 10.33 -2.99 3.33
CA GLY A 33 8.99 -3.02 3.90
C GLY A 33 8.94 -2.46 5.33
N VAL A 34 7.74 -2.11 5.78
CA VAL A 34 7.49 -1.54 7.11
C VAL A 34 6.85 -2.58 8.01
N LEU A 35 7.53 -2.97 9.09
CA LEU A 35 6.96 -3.85 10.12
C LEU A 35 6.22 -3.02 11.18
N ILE A 36 4.89 -3.07 11.15
CA ILE A 36 4.04 -2.32 12.10
C ILE A 36 3.56 -3.25 13.21
N ARG A 37 4.04 -3.02 14.45
CA ARG A 37 3.60 -3.75 15.65
C ARG A 37 2.63 -2.91 16.49
N GLY A 38 1.72 -3.58 17.21
CA GLY A 38 0.81 -2.93 18.15
C GLY A 38 -0.43 -3.78 18.43
N GLU A 39 -1.25 -3.35 19.38
CA GLU A 39 -2.46 -4.08 19.81
C GLU A 39 -3.57 -4.10 18.74
N LYS A 40 -4.55 -5.00 18.90
CA LYS A 40 -5.74 -5.01 18.05
C LYS A 40 -6.51 -3.70 18.25
N GLY A 41 -7.10 -3.14 17.18
CA GLY A 41 -7.86 -1.89 17.26
C GLY A 41 -7.06 -0.60 17.04
N THR A 42 -5.75 -0.69 16.83
CA THR A 42 -4.87 0.49 16.59
C THR A 42 -4.89 1.04 15.15
N ALA A 43 -5.87 0.65 14.33
CA ALA A 43 -6.02 1.12 12.95
C ALA A 43 -4.85 0.82 11.98
N LYS A 44 -3.92 -0.10 12.30
CA LYS A 44 -2.78 -0.48 11.43
C LYS A 44 -3.20 -0.83 9.99
N SER A 45 -4.13 -1.77 9.83
CA SER A 45 -4.61 -2.17 8.49
C SER A 45 -5.52 -1.11 7.84
N THR A 46 -6.12 -0.23 8.64
CA THR A 46 -6.88 0.92 8.14
C THR A 46 -5.93 1.92 7.49
N ALA A 47 -4.80 2.23 8.13
CA ALA A 47 -3.79 3.15 7.60
C ALA A 47 -3.22 2.69 6.25
N VAL A 48 -2.88 1.40 6.13
CA VAL A 48 -2.37 0.83 4.87
C VAL A 48 -3.41 0.94 3.74
N ARG A 49 -4.68 0.60 4.01
CA ARG A 49 -5.76 0.72 3.01
C ARG A 49 -6.04 2.17 2.62
N ALA A 50 -6.01 3.06 3.61
CA ALA A 50 -6.20 4.49 3.41
C ALA A 50 -5.11 5.09 2.53
N LEU A 51 -3.85 4.69 2.74
CA LEU A 51 -2.74 5.12 1.91
C LEU A 51 -2.85 4.56 0.48
N ALA A 52 -3.17 3.27 0.33
CA ALA A 52 -3.35 2.66 -0.98
C ALA A 52 -4.43 3.35 -1.82
N ALA A 53 -5.51 3.83 -1.17
CA ALA A 53 -6.59 4.57 -1.84
C ALA A 53 -6.17 5.97 -2.33
N LEU A 54 -5.05 6.52 -1.84
CA LEU A 54 -4.51 7.80 -2.31
C LEU A 54 -3.58 7.65 -3.52
N LEU A 55 -3.07 6.44 -3.77
CA LEU A 55 -2.12 6.21 -4.85
C LEU A 55 -2.84 6.09 -6.20
N PRO A 56 -2.17 6.51 -7.29
CA PRO A 56 -2.74 6.32 -8.62
C PRO A 56 -2.91 4.83 -8.92
N PRO A 57 -3.89 4.47 -9.77
CA PRO A 57 -4.04 3.11 -10.24
C PRO A 57 -2.77 2.66 -10.96
N ARG A 58 -2.33 1.42 -10.71
CA ARG A 58 -1.20 0.80 -11.40
C ARG A 58 -1.68 -0.03 -12.57
N VAL A 59 -0.99 0.07 -13.70
CA VAL A 59 -1.17 -0.82 -14.84
C VAL A 59 -0.38 -2.10 -14.56
N VAL A 60 -1.05 -3.24 -14.54
CA VAL A 60 -0.47 -4.54 -14.19
C VAL A 60 -0.92 -5.63 -15.17
N VAL A 61 -0.14 -6.70 -15.27
CA VAL A 61 -0.51 -7.90 -16.03
C VAL A 61 -1.84 -8.45 -15.51
N ARG A 62 -2.80 -8.66 -16.40
CA ARG A 62 -4.14 -9.13 -16.05
C ARG A 62 -4.06 -10.53 -15.41
N GLY A 63 -4.58 -10.66 -14.19
CA GLY A 63 -4.63 -11.93 -13.46
C GLY A 63 -3.36 -12.24 -12.65
N CYS A 64 -2.35 -11.37 -12.66
CA CYS A 64 -1.15 -11.55 -11.86
C CYS A 64 -1.43 -11.31 -10.37
N THR A 65 -1.16 -12.31 -9.53
CA THR A 65 -1.31 -12.21 -8.06
C THR A 65 -0.38 -11.16 -7.44
N PHE A 66 0.79 -10.94 -8.06
CA PHE A 66 1.81 -10.02 -7.57
C PHE A 66 1.68 -8.61 -8.18
N GLY A 67 0.80 -8.42 -9.17
CA GLY A 67 0.64 -7.15 -9.86
C GLY A 67 1.90 -6.71 -10.62
N CYS A 68 2.56 -7.64 -11.33
CA CYS A 68 3.70 -7.33 -12.20
C CYS A 68 3.37 -6.21 -13.19
N SER A 69 4.32 -5.30 -13.42
CA SER A 69 4.17 -4.20 -14.38
C SER A 69 4.22 -4.72 -15.81
N LEU A 70 3.47 -4.09 -16.73
CA LEU A 70 3.60 -4.35 -18.17
C LEU A 70 4.85 -3.72 -18.78
N GLU A 71 5.39 -2.69 -18.13
CA GLU A 71 6.56 -1.93 -18.63
C GLU A 71 7.90 -2.53 -18.17
N ASP A 72 7.87 -3.40 -17.15
CA ASP A 72 9.05 -4.02 -16.56
C ASP A 72 9.07 -5.53 -16.88
N THR A 73 9.52 -5.85 -18.08
CA THR A 73 9.61 -7.24 -18.57
C THR A 73 10.75 -8.03 -17.93
N GLU A 74 11.69 -7.36 -17.25
CA GLU A 74 12.84 -8.01 -16.61
C GLU A 74 12.49 -8.60 -15.24
N HIS A 75 11.47 -8.06 -14.57
CA HIS A 75 11.08 -8.46 -13.21
C HIS A 75 9.68 -9.10 -13.14
N LEU A 76 9.29 -9.83 -14.19
CA LEU A 76 8.05 -10.61 -14.20
C LEU A 76 8.13 -11.81 -13.26
N CYS A 77 7.01 -12.17 -12.65
CA CYS A 77 6.90 -13.41 -11.89
C CYS A 77 6.76 -14.60 -12.83
N GLN A 78 6.89 -15.83 -12.30
CA GLN A 78 6.85 -17.06 -13.10
C GLN A 78 5.52 -17.30 -13.87
N ASP A 79 4.46 -16.57 -13.48
CA ASP A 79 3.12 -16.67 -14.05
C ASP A 79 2.81 -15.57 -15.09
N CYS A 80 3.79 -14.73 -15.46
CA CYS A 80 3.63 -13.59 -16.38
C CYS A 80 4.71 -13.61 -17.47
#